data_AF-A0A6A6FDI2-F1
#
_entry.id   AF-A0A6A6FDI2-F1
#
_cell.length_a   1.000
_cell.length_b   1.000
_cell.length_c   1.000
_cell.angle_alpha   90.00
_cell.angle_beta   90.00
_cell.angle_gamma   90.00
#
_symmetry.space_group_name_H-M   'P 1'
#
loop_
_entity.id
_entity.type
_entity.pdbx_description
1 polymer ?
#
loop_
_entity_poly.entity_id
_entity_poly.type
_entity_poly.pdbx_seq_one_letter_code
_entity_poly.pdbx_strand_id
1 'polypeptide(L)' 'MPSADPEAKRRAARDTVDILFEISTILNCNLDRQSLSYCISLIENGVNPEALA' A
#
# COMPACT_ATOMS: atom_id res chain seq x y z
N MET A 1 -25.79 9.41 -5.36
CA MET A 1 -24.51 9.04 -4.71
C MET A 1 -23.45 9.94 -5.32
N PRO A 2 -22.62 10.66 -4.53
CA PRO A 2 -21.57 11.48 -5.13
C PRO A 2 -20.59 10.54 -5.83
N SER A 3 -20.46 10.69 -7.14
CA SER A 3 -19.50 9.95 -7.95
C SER A 3 -18.11 10.33 -7.47
N ALA A 4 -17.49 9.52 -6.62
CA ALA A 4 -16.12 9.75 -6.18
C ALA A 4 -15.22 9.86 -7.42
N ASP A 5 -14.65 11.05 -7.64
CA ASP A 5 -13.79 11.33 -8.78
C ASP A 5 -12.69 10.26 -8.88
N PRO A 6 -12.55 9.57 -10.03
CA PRO A 6 -11.56 8.52 -10.19
C PRO A 6 -10.13 9.03 -9.97
N GLU A 7 -9.88 10.31 -10.23
CA GLU A 7 -8.61 10.96 -9.95
C GLU A 7 -8.35 11.15 -8.45
N ALA A 8 -9.38 11.47 -7.66
CA ALA A 8 -9.26 11.57 -6.21
C ALA A 8 -8.90 10.22 -5.58
N LYS A 9 -9.51 9.13 -6.05
CA LYS A 9 -9.16 7.76 -5.64
C LYS A 9 -7.70 7.42 -5.97
N ARG A 10 -7.23 7.78 -7.17
CA ARG A 10 -5.86 7.51 -7.60
C ARG A 10 -4.83 8.30 -6.80
N ARG A 11 -5.15 9.54 -6.39
CA ARG A 11 -4.33 10.32 -5.47
C ARG A 11 -4.27 9.68 -4.09
N ALA A 12 -5.42 9.34 -3.51
CA ALA A 12 -5.48 8.68 -2.20
C ALA A 12 -4.68 7.37 -2.16
N ALA A 13 -4.74 6.56 -3.22
CA ALA A 13 -3.95 5.33 -3.33
C ALA A 13 -2.43 5.60 -3.33
N ARG A 14 -1.98 6.64 -4.03
CA ARG A 14 -0.56 7.04 -4.02
C ARG A 14 -0.14 7.51 -2.64
N ASP A 15 -0.91 8.41 -2.04
CA ASP A 15 -0.63 8.94 -0.70
C ASP A 15 -0.57 7.81 0.34
N THR A 16 -1.44 6.81 0.22
CA THR A 16 -1.43 5.62 1.09
C THR A 16 -0.14 4.83 0.95
N VAL A 17 0.31 4.57 -0.29
CA VAL A 17 1.57 3.86 -0.55
C VAL A 17 2.77 4.65 -0.03
N ASP A 18 2.76 5.98 -0.19
CA ASP A 18 3.79 6.87 0.34
C ASP A 18 3.89 6.79 1.87
N ILE A 19 2.76 6.88 2.57
CA ILE A 19 2.70 6.76 4.03
C ILE A 19 3.19 5.39 4.49
N LEU A 20 2.73 4.31 3.85
CA LEU A 20 3.14 2.95 4.20
C LEU A 20 4.65 2.72 3.97
N PHE A 21 5.22 3.34 2.93
CA PHE A 21 6.65 3.27 2.68
C PHE A 21 7.46 3.99 3.77
N GLU A 22 7.00 5.16 4.20
CA GLU A 22 7.61 5.88 5.32
C GLU A 22 7.58 5.05 6.61
N ILE A 23 6.44 4.43 6.93
CA ILE A 23 6.29 3.53 8.08
C ILE A 23 7.29 2.36 7.97
N SER A 24 7.39 1.72 6.80
CA SER A 24 8.32 0.60 6.59
C SER A 24 9.79 1.01 6.77
N THR A 25 10.13 2.27 6.43
CA THR A 25 11.47 2.83 6.61
C THR A 25 11.76 3.08 8.09
N ILE A 26 10.81 3.68 8.82
CA ILE A 26 10.93 3.93 10.27
C ILE A 26 11.11 2.62 11.04
N LEU A 27 10.40 1.57 10.65
CA LEU A 27 10.48 0.25 11.25
C LEU A 27 11.68 -0.59 10.77
N ASN A 28 12.51 -0.06 9.88
CA ASN A 28 13.63 -0.77 9.24
C ASN A 28 13.22 -2.14 8.64
N CYS A 29 12.04 -2.21 8.00
CA CYS A 29 11.56 -3.42 7.34
C CYS A 29 12.37 -3.78 6.07
N ASN A 30 13.27 -2.90 5.61
CA ASN A 30 14.11 -3.11 4.42
C ASN A 30 13.31 -3.42 3.14
N LEU A 31 12.09 -2.89 3.02
CA LEU A 31 11.24 -3.03 1.83
C LEU A 31 11.45 -1.86 0.87
N ASP A 32 11.63 -2.16 -0.41
CA ASP A 32 11.56 -1.15 -1.47
C ASP A 32 10.09 -0.89 -1.89
N ARG A 33 9.85 0.21 -2.61
CA ARG A 33 8.49 0.60 -3.04
C ARG A 33 7.78 -0.44 -3.89
N GLN A 34 8.49 -1.17 -4.75
CA GLN A 34 7.86 -2.21 -5.57
C GLN A 34 7.44 -3.38 -4.69
N SER A 35 8.33 -3.85 -3.82
CA SER A 35 8.02 -4.93 -2.86
C SER A 35 6.82 -4.58 -1.98
N LEU A 36 6.78 -3.36 -1.44
CA LEU A 36 5.63 -2.89 -0.66
C LEU A 36 4.33 -2.87 -1.48
N SER A 37 4.38 -2.41 -2.74
CA SER A 37 3.21 -2.40 -3.62
C SER A 37 2.70 -3.82 -3.95
N TYR A 38 3.60 -4.79 -4.06
CA TYR A 38 3.21 -6.20 -4.21
C TYR A 38 2.54 -6.73 -2.94
N CYS A 39 3.11 -6.46 -1.77
CA CYS A 39 2.50 -6.86 -0.49
C CYS A 39 1.09 -6.30 -0.33
N ILE A 40 0.89 -5.02 -0.63
CA ILE A 40 -0.44 -4.38 -0.62
C ILE A 40 -1.40 -5.12 -1.57
N SER A 41 -0.97 -5.36 -2.81
CA SER A 41 -1.81 -6.06 -3.81
C SER A 41 -2.18 -7.47 -3.35
N LEU A 42 -1.24 -8.22 -2.76
CA LEU A 42 -1.49 -9.57 -2.27
C LEU A 42 -2.46 -9.57 -1.09
N ILE A 43 -2.30 -8.63 -0.15
CA ILE A 43 -3.21 -8.47 0.99
C ILE A 43 -4.61 -8.07 0.52
N GLU A 44 -4.73 -7.15 -0.45
CA GLU A 44 -6.02 -6.78 -1.06
C GLU A 44 -6.69 -7.95 -1.78
N ASN A 45 -5.90 -8.90 -2.30
CA ASN A 45 -6.41 -10.15 -2.88
C ASN A 45 -6.69 -11.25 -1.84
N GLY A 46 -6.57 -10.94 -0.54
CA GLY A 46 -6.94 -11.84 0.56
C GLY A 46 -5.81 -12.74 1.06
N VAL A 47 -4.56 -12.49 0.66
CA VAL A 47 -3.42 -13.22 1.22
C VAL A 47 -3.16 -12.76 2.66
N ASN A 48 -2.91 -13.72 3.55
CA ASN A 48 -2.61 -13.44 4.95
C ASN A 48 -1.25 -12.71 5.07
N PRO A 49 -1.17 -11.51 5.69
CA PRO A 49 0.08 -10.77 5.87
C PRO A 49 1.13 -11.51 6.70
N GLU A 50 0.73 -12.32 7.68
CA GLU A 50 1.69 -13.12 8.47
C GLU A 50 2.36 -14.22 7.64
N ALA A 51 1.69 -14.69 6.58
CA ALA A 51 2.28 -15.65 5.65
C ALA A 51 3.23 -14.99 4.61
N LEU A 52 3.23 -13.65 4.53
CA LEU A 52 4.08 -12.86 3.66
C LEU A 52 5.39 -12.41 4.33
N ALA A 53 5.47 -12.45 5.67
CA ALA A 53 6.52 -11.87 6.50
C ALA A 53 7.72 -12.79 6.71
#